data_AF-A0A645CB15-F1
#
_entry.id   AF-A0A645CB15-F1
#
_cell.length_a   1.000
_cell.length_b   1.000
_cell.length_c   1.000
_cell.angle_alpha   90.00
_cell.angle_beta   90.00
_cell.angle_gamma   90.00
#
_symmetry.space_group_name_H-M   'P 1'
#
loop_
_entity.id
_entity.type
_entity.pdbx_description
1 polymer ?
#
loop_
_entity_poly.entity_id
_entity_poly.type
_entity_poly.pdbx_seq_one_letter_code
_entity_poly.pdbx_strand_id
1 'polypeptide(L)' 'MGYGRDERLNDAWNVMEGRRDAQGRYPLDMTPTQSPWKVGKPGEPNQWVTFYCLLAGKYAGREE' A
#
# COMPACT_ATOMS: atom_id res chain seq x y z
N MET A 1 -10.40 13.71 -1.75
CA MET A 1 -9.80 12.54 -1.08
C MET A 1 -9.05 13.07 0.13
N GLY A 2 -9.78 13.27 1.22
CA GLY A 2 -9.33 14.04 2.38
C GLY A 2 -8.78 13.13 3.48
N TYR A 3 -8.02 13.74 4.40
CA TYR A 3 -7.35 13.16 5.57
C TYR A 3 -5.89 12.70 5.41
N GLY A 4 -5.20 13.01 4.29
CA GLY A 4 -3.81 12.55 4.06
C GLY A 4 -2.83 12.68 5.24
N ARG A 5 -2.82 13.82 5.96
CA ARG A 5 -2.02 14.07 7.18
C ARG A 5 -2.84 14.08 8.47
N ASP A 6 -4.06 13.57 8.44
CA ASP A 6 -4.88 13.49 9.64
C ASP A 6 -4.21 12.56 10.67
N GLU A 7 -4.19 13.01 11.93
CA GLU A 7 -3.59 12.27 13.04
C GLU A 7 -4.16 10.86 13.19
N ARG A 8 -5.42 10.65 12.80
CA ARG A 8 -6.11 9.36 12.85
C ARG A 8 -5.52 8.34 11.87
N LEU A 9 -4.82 8.80 10.82
CA LEU A 9 -4.17 7.93 9.85
C LEU A 9 -2.71 7.63 10.18
N ASN A 10 -2.13 8.22 11.23
CA ASN A 10 -0.73 7.98 11.57
C ASN A 10 -0.42 6.50 11.79
N ASP A 11 -1.32 5.77 12.45
CA ASP A 11 -1.15 4.33 12.66
C ASP A 11 -1.16 3.54 11.34
N ALA A 12 -2.12 3.84 10.46
CA ALA A 12 -2.19 3.23 9.13
C ALA A 12 -0.93 3.50 8.30
N TRP A 13 -0.37 4.70 8.42
CA TRP A 13 0.89 5.05 7.76
C TRP A 13 2.09 4.29 8.34
N ASN A 14 2.17 4.12 9.66
CA ASN A 14 3.22 3.34 10.30
C ASN A 14 3.16 1.86 9.86
N VAL A 15 1.96 1.29 9.78
CA VAL A 15 1.75 -0.07 9.26
C VAL A 15 2.16 -0.17 7.79
N MET A 16 1.87 0.85 6.98
CA MET A 16 2.26 0.90 5.59
C MET A 16 3.79 0.90 5.46
N GLU A 17 4.49 1.83 6.11
CA GLU A 17 5.96 1.91 6.06
C GLU A 17 6.63 0.62 6.56
N GLY A 18 6.09 -0.02 7.60
CA GLY A 18 6.60 -1.29 8.10
C GLY A 18 6.48 -2.47 7.12
N ARG A 19 5.62 -2.36 6.10
CA ARG A 19 5.41 -3.39 5.07
C ARG A 19 6.16 -3.10 3.77
N ARG A 20 6.80 -1.94 3.66
CA ARG A 20 7.54 -1.52 2.48
C ARG A 20 8.85 -2.31 2.37
N ASP A 21 9.11 -2.91 1.20
CA ASP A 21 10.40 -3.58 0.96
C ASP A 21 11.53 -2.58 0.66
N ALA A 22 12.77 -3.05 0.61
CA ALA A 22 13.96 -2.23 0.37
C ALA A 22 13.94 -1.47 -0.98
N GLN A 23 13.15 -1.92 -1.95
CA GLN A 23 12.96 -1.29 -3.26
C GLN A 23 11.71 -0.41 -3.28
N GLY A 24 11.05 -0.22 -2.14
CA GLY A 24 9.87 0.63 -1.98
C GLY A 24 8.56 -0.01 -2.43
N ARG A 25 8.53 -1.34 -2.61
CA ARG A 25 7.34 -2.07 -3.07
C ARG A 25 6.57 -2.66 -1.90
N TYR A 26 5.29 -2.94 -2.13
CA TYR A 26 4.39 -3.46 -1.11
C TYR A 26 3.93 -4.87 -1.45
N PRO A 27 3.98 -5.82 -0.49
CA PRO A 27 3.53 -7.19 -0.70
C PRO A 27 2.00 -7.28 -0.74
N LEU A 28 1.49 -8.27 -1.46
CA LEU A 28 0.07 -8.61 -1.42
C LEU A 28 -0.25 -9.36 -0.13
N ASP A 29 -1.15 -8.86 0.70
CA ASP A 29 -1.51 -9.50 1.98
C ASP A 29 -2.36 -10.76 1.75
N MET A 30 -3.42 -10.63 0.96
CA MET A 30 -4.35 -11.72 0.68
C MET A 30 -4.95 -11.58 -0.72
N THR A 31 -5.16 -12.72 -1.37
CA THR A 31 -6.01 -12.82 -2.57
C THR A 31 -7.23 -13.66 -2.22
N PRO A 32 -8.46 -13.20 -2.52
CA PRO A 32 -9.65 -14.03 -2.36
C PRO A 32 -9.55 -15.29 -3.23
N THR A 33 -9.90 -16.45 -2.68
CA THR A 33 -9.81 -17.74 -3.40
C THR A 33 -10.69 -17.78 -4.65
N GLN A 34 -11.77 -16.99 -4.68
CA GLN A 34 -12.70 -16.88 -5.82
C GLN A 34 -12.49 -15.59 -6.63
N SER A 35 -11.35 -14.90 -6.50
CA SER A 35 -11.08 -13.71 -7.32
C SER A 35 -10.96 -14.11 -8.79
N PRO A 36 -11.80 -13.57 -9.69
CA PRO A 36 -11.68 -13.84 -11.13
C PRO A 36 -10.41 -13.20 -11.73
N TRP A 37 -9.75 -12.31 -10.99
CA TRP A 37 -8.56 -11.58 -11.42
C TRP A 37 -7.28 -12.24 -10.87
N LYS A 38 -6.31 -12.47 -11.77
CA LYS A 38 -4.94 -12.92 -11.40
C LYS A 38 -4.13 -11.74 -10.87
N VAL A 39 -4.39 -11.35 -9.64
CA VAL A 39 -3.75 -10.18 -9.01
C VAL A 39 -2.34 -10.45 -8.50
N GLY A 40 -1.94 -11.71 -8.30
CA GLY A 40 -0.62 -12.10 -7.82
C GLY A 40 -0.68 -13.12 -6.68
N LYS A 41 0.49 -13.52 -6.16
CA LYS A 41 0.59 -14.41 -5.00
C LYS A 41 0.66 -13.58 -3.69
N PRO A 42 -0.04 -14.02 -2.63
CA PRO A 42 0.15 -13.46 -1.29
C PRO A 42 1.63 -13.54 -0.87
N GLY A 43 2.11 -12.50 -0.20
CA GLY A 43 3.49 -12.36 0.27
C GLY A 43 4.49 -11.82 -0.77
N GLU A 44 4.14 -11.81 -2.06
CA GLU A 44 5.03 -11.27 -3.10
C GLU A 44 4.74 -9.78 -3.38
N PRO A 45 5.77 -9.01 -3.81
CA PRO A 45 5.59 -7.62 -4.23
C PRO A 45 4.52 -7.49 -5.30
N ASN A 46 3.56 -6.60 -5.08
CA ASN A 46 2.41 -6.43 -5.96
C ASN A 46 2.39 -5.04 -6.59
N GLN A 47 2.23 -5.00 -7.91
CA GLN A 47 2.25 -3.77 -8.69
C GLN A 47 1.08 -2.85 -8.33
N TRP A 48 -0.12 -3.41 -8.16
CA TRP A 48 -1.32 -2.66 -7.84
C TRP A 48 -1.27 -2.09 -6.43
N VAL A 49 -0.91 -2.92 -5.45
CA VAL A 49 -0.76 -2.47 -4.05
C VAL A 49 0.29 -1.37 -3.97
N THR A 50 1.44 -1.57 -4.62
CA THR A 50 2.51 -0.58 -4.66
C THR A 50 2.03 0.73 -5.29
N PHE A 51 1.34 0.66 -6.41
CA PHE A 51 0.80 1.83 -7.08
C PHE A 51 -0.14 2.64 -6.17
N TYR A 52 -1.09 1.98 -5.50
CA TYR A 52 -2.03 2.67 -4.62
C TYR A 52 -1.37 3.23 -3.36
N CYS A 53 -0.39 2.55 -2.78
CA CYS A 53 0.38 3.06 -1.64
C CYS A 53 1.18 4.33 -2.03
N LEU A 54 1.87 4.31 -3.17
CA LEU A 54 2.60 5.48 -3.68
C LEU A 54 1.65 6.64 -4.00
N LEU A 55 0.51 6.35 -4.63
CA LEU A 55 -0.50 7.35 -4.93
C LEU A 55 -1.06 7.98 -3.65
N ALA A 56 -1.32 7.18 -2.63
CA ALA A 56 -1.77 7.66 -1.33
C ALA A 56 -0.72 8.55 -0.67
N GLY A 57 0.56 8.16 -0.68
CA GLY A 57 1.67 8.96 -0.17
C GLY A 57 1.80 10.31 -0.87
N LYS A 58 1.66 10.32 -2.20
CA LYS A 58 1.62 11.53 -3.02
C LYS A 58 0.52 12.49 -2.56
N TYR A 59 -0.73 12.03 -2.49
CA TYR A 59 -1.84 12.89 -2.08
C TYR A 59 -1.84 13.25 -0.58
N ALA A 60 -1.10 12.51 0.24
CA ALA A 60 -0.83 12.87 1.62
C ALA A 60 0.24 13.98 1.79
N GLY A 61 0.87 14.42 0.69
CA GLY A 61 1.95 15.41 0.75
C GLY A 61 3.21 14.85 1.42
N ARG A 62 3.51 13.58 1.16
CA ARG A 62 4.74 12.89 1.60
C ARG A 62 5.69 12.57 0.42
N GLU A 63 5.55 13.28 -0.69
CA GLU A 63 6.62 13.33 -1.70
C GLU A 63 7.83 14.04 -1.08
N GLU A 64 8.99 13.39 -1.09
CA GLU A 64 10.30 14.01 -0.89
C GLU A 64 10.67 14.89 -2.09
#